data_AF-A0A7U3Y3I2-F1
#
_entry.id   AF-A0A7U3Y3I2-F1
#
_cell.length_a   1.000
_cell.length_b   1.000
_cell.length_c   1.000
_cell.angle_alpha   90.00
_cell.angle_beta   90.00
_cell.angle_gamma   90.00
#
_symmetry.space_group_name_H-M   'P 1'
#
loop_
_entity.id
_entity.type
_entity.pdbx_description
1 polymer ?
#
loop_
_entity_poly.entity_id
_entity_poly.type
_entity_poly.pdbx_seq_one_letter_code
_entity_poly.pdbx_strand_id
1 'polypeptide(L)'
;MEDMQTIIDKISKCLALSKSANEHEAAIALRQAQALMQKYKISEKQILISDIKERIIQTKTQRTKDIERRLKVMIANVFECGSYSGWYTLEGTRYQQHVFYGVEPNASIAAYAYSVLLPILIKNKQSYLATLHGNTKLKSKRRLGISYHRGWIQGVEKSVKT
;
A
#
# COMPACT_ATOMS: atom_id res chain seq x y z
N MET A 1 -15.99 29.37 4.34
CA MET A 1 -14.57 29.23 4.76
C MET A 1 -14.01 28.05 4.01
N GLU A 2 -12.82 28.18 3.42
CA GLU A 2 -12.18 27.10 2.66
C GLU A 2 -11.65 26.01 3.62
N ASP A 3 -11.81 24.74 3.26
CA ASP A 3 -11.40 23.61 4.10
C ASP A 3 -9.87 23.49 4.18
N MET A 4 -9.35 23.05 5.33
CA MET A 4 -7.91 22.97 5.60
C MET A 4 -7.20 22.04 4.61
N GLN A 5 -7.83 20.93 4.22
CA GLN A 5 -7.26 20.00 3.25
C GLN A 5 -7.08 20.67 1.88
N THR A 6 -8.04 21.48 1.46
CA THR A 6 -7.98 22.21 0.19
C THR A 6 -6.82 23.21 0.17
N ILE A 7 -6.55 23.85 1.31
CA ILE A 7 -5.42 24.78 1.45
C ILE A 7 -4.09 24.02 1.35
N ILE A 8 -3.97 22.89 2.04
CA ILE A 8 -2.75 22.06 1.98
C ILE A 8 -2.51 21.57 0.55
N ASP A 9 -3.55 21.09 -0.14
CA ASP A 9 -3.45 20.63 -1.53
C ASP A 9 -2.99 21.76 -2.48
N LYS A 10 -3.45 23.00 -2.27
CA LYS A 10 -2.98 24.17 -3.02
C LYS A 10 -1.50 24.46 -2.75
N ILE A 11 -1.07 24.37 -1.49
CA ILE A 11 0.33 24.57 -1.10
C ILE A 11 1.21 23.49 -1.77
N SER A 12 0.83 22.21 -1.67
CA SER A 12 1.57 21.10 -2.30
C SER A 12 1.68 21.29 -3.82
N LYS A 13 0.61 21.73 -4.50
CA LYS A 13 0.65 22.05 -5.94
C LYS A 13 1.60 23.19 -6.28
N CYS A 14 1.61 24.26 -5.47
CA CYS A 14 2.54 25.38 -5.66
C CYS A 14 4.00 24.94 -5.46
N LEU A 15 4.27 24.10 -4.47
CA LEU A 15 5.61 23.52 -4.22
C LEU A 15 6.05 22.56 -5.32
N ALA A 16 5.12 21.83 -5.94
CA ALA A 16 5.42 21.02 -7.11
C ALA A 16 5.76 21.90 -8.32
N LEU A 17 4.97 22.96 -8.56
CA LEU A 17 5.18 23.91 -9.65
C LEU A 17 6.48 24.72 -9.47
N SER A 18 6.91 24.98 -8.25
CA SER A 18 8.17 25.68 -7.99
C SER A 18 9.41 24.90 -8.43
N LYS A 19 9.27 23.63 -8.85
CA LYS A 19 10.34 22.83 -9.47
C LYS A 19 10.42 22.99 -11.00
N SER A 20 9.61 23.88 -11.58
CA SER A 20 9.64 24.22 -13.01
C SER A 20 11.01 24.77 -13.44
N ALA A 21 11.41 24.51 -14.68
CA ALA A 21 12.63 25.07 -15.28
C ALA A 21 12.50 26.58 -15.60
N ASN A 22 11.28 27.12 -15.60
CA ASN A 22 11.04 28.54 -15.78
C ASN A 22 11.21 29.27 -14.45
N GLU A 23 12.28 30.05 -14.31
CA GLU A 23 12.62 30.80 -13.09
C GLU A 23 11.49 31.71 -12.60
N HIS A 24 10.77 32.36 -13.53
CA HIS A 24 9.70 33.29 -13.17
C HIS A 24 8.50 32.56 -12.56
N GLU A 25 8.08 31.46 -13.20
CA GLU A 25 6.99 30.61 -12.72
C GLU A 25 7.37 29.95 -11.39
N ALA A 26 8.59 29.46 -11.27
CA ALA A 26 9.10 28.85 -10.05
C ALA A 26 9.09 29.83 -8.88
N ALA A 27 9.57 31.06 -9.08
CA ALA A 27 9.61 32.10 -8.06
C ALA A 27 8.20 32.58 -7.64
N ILE A 28 7.24 32.64 -8.57
CA ILE A 28 5.84 32.98 -8.26
C ILE A 28 5.19 31.87 -7.44
N ALA A 29 5.35 30.62 -7.89
CA ALA A 29 4.77 29.46 -7.20
C ALA A 29 5.32 29.32 -5.76
N LEU A 30 6.63 29.52 -5.58
CA LEU A 30 7.25 29.48 -4.26
C LEU A 30 6.72 30.58 -3.33
N ARG A 31 6.62 31.83 -3.82
CA ARG A 31 6.04 32.94 -3.05
C ARG A 31 4.60 32.67 -2.65
N GLN A 32 3.80 32.11 -3.56
CA GLN A 32 2.41 31.75 -3.28
C GLN A 32 2.31 30.66 -2.20
N ALA A 33 3.13 29.62 -2.27
CA ALA A 33 3.19 28.58 -1.25
C ALA A 33 3.55 29.16 0.12
N GLN A 34 4.59 29.99 0.20
CA GLN A 34 5.02 30.63 1.45
C GLN A 34 3.94 31.54 2.05
N ALA A 35 3.27 32.35 1.22
CA ALA A 35 2.20 33.23 1.68
C ALA A 35 1.01 32.43 2.26
N LEU A 36 0.62 31.33 1.62
CA LEU A 36 -0.44 30.44 2.12
C LEU A 36 -0.02 29.75 3.44
N MET A 37 1.21 29.25 3.52
CA MET A 37 1.74 28.63 4.74
C MET A 37 1.72 29.61 5.93
N GLN A 38 2.17 30.86 5.72
CA GLN A 38 2.15 31.88 6.75
C GLN A 38 0.72 32.27 7.16
N LYS A 39 -0.16 32.50 6.18
CA LYS A 39 -1.55 32.92 6.41
C LYS A 39 -2.32 31.91 7.26
N TYR A 40 -2.13 30.62 7.00
CA TYR A 40 -2.85 29.55 7.69
C TYR A 40 -2.03 28.86 8.78
N LYS A 41 -0.82 29.37 9.07
CA LYS A 41 0.12 28.81 10.07
C LYS A 41 0.40 27.32 9.85
N ILE A 42 0.54 26.92 8.58
CA ILE A 42 0.81 25.54 8.18
C ILE A 42 2.32 25.33 8.18
N SER A 43 2.75 24.32 8.94
CA SER A 43 4.14 23.87 8.98
C SER A 43 4.44 22.90 7.85
N GLU A 44 5.72 22.79 7.47
CA GLU A 44 6.20 21.82 6.49
C GLU A 44 5.84 20.37 6.87
N LYS A 45 5.86 20.03 8.17
CA LYS A 45 5.44 18.71 8.67
C LYS A 45 3.98 18.39 8.33
N GLN A 46 3.08 19.37 8.39
CA GLN A 46 1.67 19.16 8.03
C GLN A 46 1.49 18.92 6.53
N ILE A 47 2.33 19.53 5.69
CA ILE A 47 2.35 19.28 4.25
C ILE A 47 2.82 17.85 3.98
N LEU A 48 3.94 17.43 4.58
CA LEU A 48 4.47 16.08 4.45
C LEU A 48 3.48 14.99 4.89
N ILE A 49 2.75 15.22 5.98
CA ILE A 49 1.71 14.28 6.45
C ILE A 49 0.55 14.19 5.45
N SER A 50 0.18 15.31 4.81
CA SER A 50 -0.88 15.33 3.80
C SER A 50 -0.52 14.60 2.51
N ASP A 51 0.78 14.52 2.19
CA ASP A 51 1.28 13.76 1.03
C ASP A 51 1.22 12.24 1.25
N ILE A 52 1.04 11.77 2.49
CA ILE A 52 0.78 10.36 2.78
C ILE A 52 -0.63 10.02 2.31
N LYS A 53 -0.73 9.12 1.33
CA LYS A 53 -2.02 8.64 0.82
C LYS A 53 -2.23 7.18 1.21
N GLU A 54 -3.50 6.82 1.39
CA GLU A 54 -3.92 5.45 1.60
C GLU A 54 -4.43 4.81 0.30
N ARG A 55 -4.20 3.51 0.17
CA ARG A 55 -4.71 2.65 -0.90
C ARG A 55 -5.37 1.43 -0.27
N ILE A 56 -6.68 1.39 -0.41
CA ILE A 56 -7.54 0.39 0.24
C ILE A 56 -7.83 -0.74 -0.75
N ILE A 57 -7.58 -1.97 -0.30
CA ILE A 57 -7.93 -3.20 -1.01
C ILE A 57 -8.97 -3.93 -0.17
N GLN A 58 -10.23 -3.81 -0.57
CA GLN A 58 -11.33 -4.53 0.04
C GLN A 58 -11.24 -6.02 -0.29
N THR A 59 -11.19 -6.86 0.73
CA THR A 59 -11.22 -8.31 0.54
C THR A 59 -12.64 -8.82 0.74
N LYS A 60 -12.98 -9.92 0.07
CA LYS A 60 -14.28 -10.60 0.27
C LYS A 60 -14.21 -11.63 1.42
N THR A 61 -13.37 -11.40 2.42
CA THR A 61 -13.10 -12.37 3.49
C THR A 61 -13.40 -11.78 4.87
N GLN A 62 -14.04 -12.56 5.73
CA GLN A 62 -14.31 -12.15 7.11
C GLN A 62 -13.19 -12.54 8.07
N ARG A 63 -12.29 -13.44 7.64
CA ARG A 63 -11.19 -13.96 8.46
C ARG A 63 -9.85 -13.53 7.90
N THR A 64 -8.98 -13.03 8.77
CA THR A 64 -7.60 -12.71 8.41
C THR A 64 -6.86 -13.98 7.99
N LYS A 65 -6.38 -14.02 6.75
CA LYS A 65 -5.51 -15.11 6.29
C LYS A 65 -4.05 -14.72 6.50
N ASP A 66 -3.28 -15.56 7.21
CA ASP A 66 -1.86 -15.32 7.50
C ASP A 66 -1.05 -15.03 6.22
N ILE A 67 -1.34 -15.74 5.13
CA ILE A 67 -0.71 -15.52 3.82
C ILE A 67 -0.94 -14.09 3.30
N GLU A 68 -2.19 -13.63 3.29
CA GLU A 68 -2.55 -12.31 2.75
C GLU A 68 -1.85 -11.21 3.55
N ARG A 69 -1.83 -11.35 4.88
CA ARG A 69 -1.11 -10.44 5.77
C ARG A 69 0.39 -10.44 5.49
N ARG A 70 1.02 -11.61 5.37
CA ARG A 70 2.47 -11.73 5.13
C ARG A 70 2.87 -11.15 3.77
N LEU A 71 2.10 -11.47 2.73
CA LEU A 71 2.31 -10.93 1.39
C LEU A 71 2.22 -9.40 1.41
N LYS A 72 1.17 -8.85 2.04
CA LYS A 72 0.99 -7.41 2.21
C LYS A 72 2.18 -6.75 2.90
N VAL A 73 2.61 -7.28 4.05
CA VAL A 73 3.75 -6.72 4.81
C VAL A 73 5.04 -6.78 4.00
N MET A 74 5.30 -7.90 3.32
CA MET A 74 6.49 -8.02 2.47
C MET A 74 6.48 -7.00 1.34
N ILE A 75 5.35 -6.84 0.64
CA ILE A 75 5.19 -5.86 -0.44
C ILE A 75 5.37 -4.43 0.09
N ALA A 76 4.77 -4.11 1.24
CA ALA A 76 4.91 -2.80 1.86
C ALA A 76 6.39 -2.46 2.15
N ASN A 77 7.13 -3.44 2.69
CA ASN A 77 8.56 -3.27 2.94
C ASN A 77 9.37 -3.08 1.66
N VAL A 78 9.06 -3.84 0.59
CA VAL A 78 9.76 -3.74 -0.71
C VAL A 78 9.57 -2.37 -1.36
N PHE A 79 8.37 -1.81 -1.27
CA PHE A 79 8.06 -0.49 -1.83
C PHE A 79 8.25 0.65 -0.82
N GLU A 80 8.88 0.38 0.33
CA GLU A 80 9.15 1.38 1.36
C GLU A 80 7.90 2.19 1.78
N CYS A 81 6.78 1.49 1.96
CA CYS A 81 5.54 2.06 2.43
C CYS A 81 5.02 1.32 3.67
N GLY A 82 4.05 1.93 4.35
CA GLY A 82 3.36 1.30 5.46
C GLY A 82 2.22 0.38 4.99
N SER A 83 1.81 -0.52 5.86
CA SER A 83 0.56 -1.25 5.66
C SER A 83 -0.12 -1.62 6.97
N TYR A 84 -1.44 -1.63 6.98
CA TYR A 84 -2.24 -2.13 8.10
C TYR A 84 -3.44 -2.93 7.57
N SER A 85 -4.14 -3.61 8.48
CA SER A 85 -5.38 -4.33 8.14
C SER A 85 -6.52 -3.63 8.84
N GLY A 86 -7.56 -3.31 8.08
CA GLY A 86 -8.77 -2.69 8.57
C GLY A 86 -9.98 -3.60 8.38
N TRP A 87 -11.14 -3.04 8.65
CA TRP A 87 -12.41 -3.69 8.42
C TRP A 87 -13.37 -2.71 7.75
N TYR A 88 -14.26 -3.23 6.92
CA TYR A 88 -15.39 -2.48 6.38
C TYR A 88 -16.66 -3.33 6.48
N THR A 89 -17.82 -2.68 6.48
CA THR A 89 -19.11 -3.36 6.54
C THR A 89 -19.84 -3.16 5.22
N LEU A 90 -20.36 -4.24 4.66
CA LEU A 90 -21.21 -4.23 3.48
C LEU A 90 -22.43 -5.10 3.78
N GLU A 91 -23.63 -4.54 3.66
CA GLU A 91 -24.91 -5.24 3.91
C GLU A 91 -24.94 -5.93 5.29
N GLY A 92 -24.51 -5.22 6.34
CA GLY A 92 -24.46 -5.76 7.71
C GLY A 92 -23.36 -6.79 7.97
N THR A 93 -22.61 -7.21 6.94
CA THR A 93 -21.52 -8.17 7.07
C THR A 93 -20.17 -7.46 7.12
N ARG A 94 -19.33 -7.84 8.09
CA ARG A 94 -18.00 -7.26 8.30
C ARG A 94 -16.92 -8.02 7.52
N TYR A 95 -16.20 -7.31 6.67
CA TYR A 95 -15.15 -7.84 5.81
C TYR A 95 -13.79 -7.21 6.15
N GLN A 96 -12.72 -7.96 5.87
CA GLN A 96 -11.35 -7.49 5.97
C GLN A 96 -11.00 -6.57 4.80
N GLN A 97 -10.22 -5.53 5.07
CA GLN A 97 -9.53 -4.74 4.05
C GLN A 97 -8.04 -4.65 4.37
N HIS A 98 -7.23 -4.62 3.33
CA HIS A 98 -5.80 -4.35 3.44
C HIS A 98 -5.55 -2.92 2.98
N VAL A 99 -4.75 -2.18 3.73
CA VAL A 99 -4.42 -0.81 3.40
C VAL A 99 -2.91 -0.69 3.26
N PHE A 100 -2.48 -0.08 2.16
CA PHE A 100 -1.13 0.44 1.98
C PHE A 100 -1.18 1.95 2.16
N TYR A 101 -0.18 2.52 2.83
CA TYR A 101 -0.10 3.96 3.00
C TYR A 101 1.33 4.44 2.89
N GLY A 102 1.52 5.64 2.37
CA GLY A 102 2.84 6.21 2.17
C GLY A 102 2.80 7.36 1.17
N VAL A 103 3.98 7.92 0.91
CA VAL A 103 4.14 8.92 -0.14
C VAL A 103 3.96 8.24 -1.50
N GLU A 104 3.22 8.87 -2.40
CA GLU A 104 3.06 8.36 -3.77
C GLU A 104 4.38 8.46 -4.56
N PRO A 105 4.66 7.53 -5.49
CA PRO A 105 3.78 6.47 -5.99
C PRO A 105 3.82 5.14 -5.20
N ASN A 106 4.61 5.07 -4.13
CA ASN A 106 4.94 3.82 -3.45
C ASN A 106 3.70 3.06 -2.96
N ALA A 107 2.76 3.74 -2.32
CA ALA A 107 1.52 3.13 -1.84
C ALA A 107 0.65 2.58 -2.98
N SER A 108 0.56 3.30 -4.12
CA SER A 108 -0.17 2.84 -5.30
C SER A 108 0.47 1.62 -5.95
N ILE A 109 1.79 1.63 -6.11
CA ILE A 109 2.52 0.51 -6.71
C ILE A 109 2.43 -0.72 -5.79
N ALA A 110 2.56 -0.55 -4.47
CA ALA A 110 2.40 -1.63 -3.50
C ALA A 110 1.01 -2.27 -3.57
N ALA A 111 -0.04 -1.45 -3.63
CA ALA A 111 -1.41 -1.94 -3.75
C ALA A 111 -1.63 -2.71 -5.07
N TYR A 112 -1.11 -2.19 -6.18
CA TYR A 112 -1.15 -2.86 -7.47
C TYR A 112 -0.41 -4.19 -7.43
N ALA A 113 0.84 -4.21 -6.95
CA ALA A 113 1.64 -5.41 -6.81
C ALA A 113 0.92 -6.48 -5.98
N TYR A 114 0.25 -6.09 -4.88
CA TYR A 114 -0.54 -7.02 -4.09
C TYR A 114 -1.68 -7.65 -4.89
N SER A 115 -2.42 -6.84 -5.66
CA SER A 115 -3.54 -7.31 -6.49
C SER A 115 -3.11 -8.31 -7.57
N VAL A 116 -1.88 -8.19 -8.08
CA VAL A 116 -1.29 -9.10 -9.07
C VAL A 116 -0.71 -10.35 -8.41
N LEU A 117 0.05 -10.19 -7.32
CA LEU A 117 0.81 -11.29 -6.72
C LEU A 117 -0.07 -12.25 -5.91
N LEU A 118 -1.15 -11.77 -5.29
CA LEU A 118 -2.00 -12.65 -4.47
C LEU A 118 -2.65 -13.78 -5.30
N PRO A 119 -3.29 -13.52 -6.46
CA PRO A 119 -3.82 -14.58 -7.32
C PRO A 119 -2.73 -15.56 -7.80
N ILE A 120 -1.55 -15.04 -8.19
CA ILE A 120 -0.43 -15.86 -8.65
C ILE A 120 0.02 -16.80 -7.53
N LEU A 121 0.18 -16.30 -6.30
CA LEU A 121 0.61 -17.10 -5.16
C LEU A 121 -0.40 -18.20 -4.84
N ILE A 122 -1.71 -17.88 -4.88
CA ILE A 122 -2.78 -18.86 -4.66
C ILE A 122 -2.72 -19.97 -5.72
N LYS A 123 -2.58 -19.60 -7.01
CA LYS A 123 -2.46 -20.54 -8.13
C LYS A 123 -1.23 -21.43 -7.97
N ASN A 124 -0.07 -20.85 -7.68
CA ASN A 124 1.19 -21.58 -7.50
C ASN A 124 1.10 -22.61 -6.35
N LYS A 125 0.45 -22.25 -5.24
CA LYS A 125 0.17 -23.25 -4.19
C LYS A 125 -0.73 -24.36 -4.68
N GLN A 126 -1.79 -24.06 -5.41
CA GLN A 126 -2.70 -25.09 -5.92
C GLN A 126 -1.94 -26.06 -6.83
N SER A 127 -1.10 -25.54 -7.73
CA SER A 127 -0.20 -26.35 -8.57
C SER A 127 0.73 -27.22 -7.72
N TYR A 128 1.39 -26.66 -6.70
CA TYR A 128 2.23 -27.44 -5.78
C TYR A 128 1.45 -28.51 -5.02
N LEU A 129 0.24 -28.22 -4.55
CA LEU A 129 -0.58 -29.21 -3.84
C LEU A 129 -1.06 -30.34 -4.75
N ALA A 130 -1.18 -30.08 -6.06
CA ALA A 130 -1.54 -31.09 -7.06
C ALA A 130 -0.39 -32.06 -7.36
N THR A 131 0.87 -31.68 -7.12
CA THR A 131 2.02 -32.60 -7.27
C THR A 131 2.18 -33.55 -6.08
N LEU A 132 1.41 -33.37 -5.00
CA LEU A 132 1.48 -34.24 -3.83
C LEU A 132 0.81 -35.59 -4.13
N HIS A 133 1.41 -36.67 -3.58
CA HIS A 133 0.87 -38.02 -3.70
C HIS A 133 -0.61 -38.11 -3.28
N GLY A 134 -1.41 -38.91 -3.99
CA GLY A 134 -2.86 -39.04 -3.78
C GLY A 134 -3.26 -39.37 -2.34
N ASN A 135 -2.48 -40.21 -1.67
CA ASN A 135 -2.70 -40.62 -0.27
C ASN A 135 -2.25 -39.58 0.78
N THR A 136 -1.82 -38.39 0.37
CA THR A 136 -1.42 -37.34 1.31
C THR A 136 -2.62 -36.87 2.11
N LYS A 137 -2.60 -37.13 3.41
CA LYS A 137 -3.66 -36.73 4.36
C LYS A 137 -3.95 -35.23 4.28
N LEU A 138 -5.22 -34.84 4.42
CA LEU A 138 -5.67 -33.45 4.35
C LEU A 138 -4.92 -32.52 5.33
N LYS A 139 -4.66 -32.99 6.56
CA LYS A 139 -3.87 -32.26 7.57
C LYS A 139 -2.46 -31.93 7.06
N SER A 140 -1.81 -32.88 6.40
CA SER A 140 -0.50 -32.70 5.78
C SER A 140 -0.56 -31.75 4.60
N LYS A 141 -1.55 -31.89 3.69
CA LYS A 141 -1.76 -30.96 2.57
C LYS A 141 -1.92 -29.51 3.05
N ARG A 142 -2.70 -29.27 4.12
CA ARG A 142 -2.86 -27.93 4.72
C ARG A 142 -1.53 -27.37 5.22
N ARG A 143 -0.77 -28.16 5.99
CA ARG A 143 0.54 -27.74 6.53
C ARG A 143 1.56 -27.45 5.42
N LEU A 144 1.64 -28.33 4.43
CA LEU A 144 2.52 -28.16 3.27
C LEU A 144 2.15 -26.91 2.47
N GLY A 145 0.85 -26.65 2.26
CA GLY A 145 0.39 -25.44 1.58
C GLY A 145 0.74 -24.15 2.33
N ILE A 146 0.70 -24.15 3.68
CA ILE A 146 1.15 -23.02 4.49
C ILE A 146 2.67 -22.84 4.35
N SER A 147 3.43 -23.94 4.41
CA SER A 147 4.88 -23.92 4.26
C SER A 147 5.32 -23.39 2.90
N TYR A 148 4.65 -23.83 1.82
CA TYR A 148 4.92 -23.38 0.46
C TYR A 148 4.76 -21.86 0.33
N HIS A 149 3.64 -21.30 0.78
CA HIS A 149 3.43 -19.86 0.73
C HIS A 149 4.47 -19.06 1.51
N ARG A 150 4.87 -19.55 2.69
CA ARG A 150 5.91 -18.89 3.50
C ARG A 150 7.26 -18.90 2.76
N GLY A 151 7.65 -20.04 2.22
CA GLY A 151 8.87 -20.17 1.44
C GLY A 151 8.87 -19.29 0.20
N TRP A 152 7.75 -19.24 -0.54
CA TRP A 152 7.61 -18.39 -1.72
C TRP A 152 7.77 -16.89 -1.37
N ILE A 153 7.07 -16.41 -0.34
CA ILE A 153 7.16 -14.99 0.09
C ILE A 153 8.60 -14.66 0.53
N GLN A 154 9.24 -15.54 1.30
CA GLN A 154 10.63 -15.35 1.74
C GLN A 154 11.62 -15.36 0.57
N GLY A 155 11.39 -16.21 -0.44
CA GLY A 155 12.23 -16.24 -1.65
C GLY A 155 12.16 -14.94 -2.43
N VAL A 156 10.94 -14.40 -2.62
CA VAL A 156 10.75 -13.09 -3.25
C VAL A 156 11.43 -11.99 -2.45
N GLU A 157 11.21 -11.95 -1.13
CA GLU A 157 11.79 -10.92 -0.27
C GLU A 157 13.33 -10.91 -0.31
N LYS A 158 13.96 -12.09 -0.30
CA LYS A 158 15.43 -12.20 -0.42
C LYS A 158 15.94 -11.74 -1.78
N SER A 159 15.22 -12.06 -2.85
CA SER A 159 15.63 -11.73 -4.22
C SER A 159 15.57 -10.23 -4.50
N VAL A 160 14.69 -9.51 -3.82
CA VAL A 160 14.52 -8.05 -3.99
C VAL A 160 15.45 -7.24 -3.09
N LYS A 161 15.90 -7.82 -1.96
CA LYS A 161 16.85 -7.17 -1.02
C LYS A 161 18.33 -7.31 -1.41
N THR A 162 18.63 -8.03 -2.50
CA THR A 162 20.00 -8.24 -3.00
C THR A 162 20.30 -7.24 -4.09
#